data_AF-A0AA88YGX5-F1
#
_entry.id   AF-A0AA88YGX5-F1
#
_cell.length_a   1.000
_cell.length_b   1.000
_cell.length_c   1.000
_cell.angle_alpha   90.00
_cell.angle_beta   90.00
_cell.angle_gamma   90.00
#
_symmetry.space_group_name_H-M   'P 1'
#
loop_
_entity.id
_entity.type
_entity.pdbx_description
1 polymer ?
#
loop_
_entity_poly.entity_id
_entity_poly.type
_entity_poly.pdbx_seq_one_letter_code
_entity_poly.pdbx_strand_id
1 'polypeptide(L)' 'CLCNHCVAMPTILESRCCQVIGKVKEKADAANCKCITEHEGFSVNCTNIHVLETSYYEYHRINGPLEENQEIHE' A
#
# COMPACT_ATOMS: atom_id res chain seq x y z
N CYS A 1 0.06 -2.56 17.99
CA CYS A 1 -0.46 -1.68 16.92
C CYS A 1 -1.06 -0.44 17.57
N LEU A 2 -0.85 0.78 17.02
CA LEU A 2 -1.37 2.04 17.58
C LEU A 2 -2.47 2.68 16.72
N CYS A 3 -2.70 2.19 15.49
CA CYS A 3 -3.72 2.75 14.60
C CYS A 3 -5.13 2.18 14.82
N ASN A 4 -5.29 1.16 15.66
CA ASN A 4 -6.56 0.45 15.94
C ASN A 4 -7.26 -0.22 14.74
N HIS A 5 -6.61 -0.29 13.58
CA HIS A 5 -7.15 -0.90 12.36
C HIS A 5 -6.45 -2.20 11.94
N CYS A 6 -5.31 -2.54 12.54
CA CYS A 6 -4.61 -3.78 12.22
C CYS A 6 -5.13 -4.96 13.04
N VAL A 7 -5.19 -6.13 12.41
CA VAL A 7 -5.39 -7.43 13.06
C VAL A 7 -4.04 -8.12 13.29
N ALA A 8 -4.00 -9.08 14.22
CA ALA A 8 -2.83 -9.93 14.39
C ALA A 8 -2.67 -10.83 13.16
N MET A 9 -1.46 -10.88 12.60
CA MET A 9 -1.13 -11.74 11.46
C MET A 9 -0.42 -13.02 11.95
N PRO A 10 -0.41 -14.12 11.16
CA PRO A 10 0.20 -15.38 11.55
C PRO A 10 1.70 -15.26 11.87
N THR A 11 2.40 -14.33 11.22
CA THR A 11 3.84 -14.11 11.43
C THR A 11 4.14 -12.74 12.05
N ILE A 12 5.28 -12.65 12.73
CA ILE A 12 5.81 -11.37 13.26
C ILE A 12 6.12 -10.41 12.10
N LEU A 13 6.60 -10.96 10.97
CA LEU A 13 6.96 -10.19 9.79
C LEU A 13 5.76 -9.42 9.22
N GLU A 14 4.60 -10.06 9.18
CA GLU A 14 3.35 -9.47 8.67
C GLU A 14 2.60 -8.65 9.73
N SER A 15 2.84 -8.90 11.02
CA SER A 15 2.19 -8.20 12.13
C SER A 15 2.75 -6.77 12.34
N ARG A 16 2.72 -5.94 11.30
CA ARG A 16 3.26 -4.57 11.29
C ARG A 16 2.15 -3.52 11.24
N CYS A 17 2.33 -2.45 12.01
CA CYS A 17 1.41 -1.32 12.04
C CYS A 17 1.82 -0.26 11.02
N CYS A 18 0.88 0.40 10.35
CA CYS A 18 1.17 1.52 9.44
C CYS A 18 1.96 2.65 10.11
N GLN A 19 1.83 2.79 11.44
CA GLN A 19 2.52 3.81 12.24
C GLN A 19 4.02 3.52 12.47
N VAL A 20 4.51 2.30 12.21
CA VAL A 20 5.95 1.99 12.33
C VAL A 20 6.73 2.19 11.04
N ILE A 21 6.04 2.45 9.93
CA ILE A 21 6.65 2.64 8.62
C ILE A 21 6.79 4.15 8.39
N GLY A 22 8.03 4.67 8.44
CA GLY A 22 8.29 6.13 8.44
C GLY A 22 7.53 6.90 7.36
N LYS A 23 7.68 6.53 6.08
CA LYS A 23 6.99 7.18 4.96
C LYS A 23 5.45 7.12 5.05
N VAL A 24 4.91 6.04 5.61
CA VAL A 24 3.45 5.86 5.76
C VAL A 24 2.93 6.73 6.89
N LYS A 25 3.66 6.78 8.02
CA LYS A 25 3.35 7.65 9.15
C LYS A 25 3.37 9.12 8.73
N GLU A 26 4.39 9.57 8.01
CA GLU A 26 4.48 10.95 7.51
C GLU A 26 3.25 11.35 6.68
N LYS A 27 2.80 10.46 5.79
CA LYS A 27 1.58 10.70 4.99
C LYS A 27 0.32 10.74 5.84
N ALA A 28 0.20 9.83 6.81
CA ALA A 28 -0.95 9.79 7.71
C ALA A 28 -1.03 11.04 8.60
N ASP A 29 0.12 11.46 9.16
CA ASP A 29 0.24 12.65 10.00
C ASP A 29 -0.09 13.92 9.18
N ALA A 30 0.42 14.02 7.94
CA ALA A 30 0.12 15.15 7.05
C ALA A 30 -1.36 15.26 6.67
N ALA A 31 -2.05 14.12 6.54
CA ALA A 31 -3.49 14.06 6.28
C ALA A 31 -4.34 14.08 7.56
N ASN A 32 -3.72 14.21 8.74
CA ASN A 32 -4.37 14.16 10.05
C ASN A 32 -5.24 12.91 10.26
N CYS A 33 -4.78 11.75 9.79
CA CYS A 33 -5.47 10.48 9.96
C CYS A 33 -4.68 9.51 10.86
N LYS A 34 -5.40 8.62 11.57
CA LYS A 34 -4.78 7.68 12.51
C LYS A 34 -4.33 6.40 11.83
N CYS A 35 -4.96 6.04 10.71
CA CYS A 35 -4.57 4.91 9.89
C CYS A 35 -4.42 5.31 8.43
N ILE A 36 -3.45 4.71 7.73
CA ILE A 36 -3.25 4.97 6.30
C ILE A 36 -4.49 4.61 5.47
N THR A 37 -5.32 3.68 5.93
CA THR A 37 -6.56 3.31 5.24
C THR A 37 -7.61 4.43 5.23
N GLU A 38 -7.49 5.40 6.14
CA GLU A 38 -8.35 6.59 6.19
C GLU A 38 -7.85 7.71 5.27
N HIS A 39 -6.60 7.61 4.77
CA HIS A 39 -6.06 8.59 3.84
C HIS A 39 -6.81 8.49 2.50
N GLU A 40 -7.29 9.61 1.97
CA GLU A 40 -8.08 9.66 0.73
C GLU A 40 -7.40 8.97 -0.46
N GLY A 41 -6.08 9.20 -0.61
CA GLY A 41 -5.29 8.56 -1.65
C GLY A 41 -5.17 7.04 -1.51
N PHE A 42 -5.34 6.48 -0.30
CA PHE A 42 -5.26 5.03 -0.10
C PHE A 42 -6.48 4.34 -0.70
N SER A 43 -7.69 4.84 -0.42
CA SER A 43 -8.91 4.25 -0.96
C SER A 43 -8.97 4.35 -2.49
N VAL A 44 -8.53 5.50 -3.02
CA VAL A 44 -8.50 5.77 -4.46
C VAL A 44 -7.46 4.93 -5.19
N ASN A 45 -6.25 4.78 -4.66
CA ASN A 45 -5.14 4.17 -5.42
C ASN A 45 -4.85 2.71 -5.04
N CYS A 46 -5.11 2.30 -3.80
CA CYS A 46 -4.68 1.00 -3.30
C CYS A 46 -5.82 -0.03 -3.22
N THR A 47 -7.08 0.42 -3.18
CA THR A 47 -8.25 -0.48 -3.05
C THR A 47 -9.26 -0.35 -4.19
N ASN A 48 -9.12 0.63 -5.08
CA ASN A 48 -9.98 0.77 -6.25
C ASN A 48 -9.47 -0.11 -7.39
N ILE A 49 -10.23 -1.16 -7.71
CA ILE A 49 -9.83 -2.14 -8.72
C ILE A 49 -9.61 -1.52 -10.10
N HIS A 50 -10.43 -0.55 -10.50
CA HIS A 50 -10.32 0.07 -11.83
C HIS A 50 -9.06 0.95 -11.94
N VAL A 51 -8.67 1.60 -10.84
CA VAL A 51 -7.41 2.36 -10.79
C VAL A 51 -6.23 1.40 -10.87
N LEU A 52 -6.26 0.30 -10.10
CA LEU A 52 -5.22 -0.73 -10.14
C LEU A 52 -5.07 -1.36 -11.53
N GLU A 53 -6.17 -1.72 -12.18
CA GLU A 53 -6.19 -2.25 -13.56
C GLU A 53 -5.61 -1.23 -14.54
N THR A 54 -6.02 0.03 -14.45
CA THR A 54 -5.53 1.10 -15.33
C THR A 54 -4.02 1.28 -15.15
N SER A 55 -3.55 1.40 -13.90
CA SER A 55 -2.12 1.53 -13.60
C SER A 55 -1.32 0.33 -14.07
N TYR A 56 -1.87 -0.88 -13.96
CA TYR A 56 -1.25 -2.11 -14.45
C TYR A 56 -1.09 -2.10 -15.98
N TYR A 57 -2.15 -1.80 -16.73
CA TYR A 57 -2.07 -1.73 -18.19
C TYR A 57 -1.16 -0.60 -18.68
N GLU A 58 -1.16 0.55 -18.00
CA GLU A 58 -0.24 1.65 -18.30
C GLU A 58 1.23 1.23 -18.09
N TYR A 59 1.51 0.57 -16.97
CA TYR A 59 2.84 0.04 -16.68
C TYR A 59 3.30 -0.95 -17.76
N HIS A 60 2.45 -1.91 -18.14
CA HIS A 60 2.76 -2.88 -19.18
C HIS A 60 2.97 -2.27 -20.56
N ARG A 61 2.18 -1.25 -20.93
CA ARG A 61 2.36 -0.56 -22.20
C ARG A 61 3.73 0.11 -22.30
N ILE A 62 4.26 0.61 -21.19
CA ILE A 62 5.54 1.33 -21.13
C ILE A 62 6.73 0.36 -21.00
N ASN A 63 6.60 -0.66 -20.15
CA ASN A 63 7.73 -1.52 -19.76
C ASN A 63 7.74 -2.88 -20.47
N GLY A 64 6.68 -3.24 -21.21
CA GLY A 64 6.51 -4.55 -21.80
C GLY A 64 5.84 -5.56 -20.86
N PRO A 65 5.73 -6.83 -21.27
CA PRO A 65 5.23 -7.90 -20.41
C PRO A 65 6.12 -8.10 -19.19
N LEU A 66 5.51 -8.45 -18.05
CA LEU A 66 6.21 -8.82 -16.84
C LEU A 66 6.86 -10.18 -17.12
N GLU A 67 8.18 -10.27 -17.02
CA GLU A 67 8.84 -11.56 -17.13
C GLU A 67 8.54 -12.37 -15.85
N GLU A 68 8.27 -13.67 -15.97
CA GLU A 68 7.92 -14.56 -14.83
C GLU A 68 8.96 -14.55 -13.69
N ASN A 69 10.17 -14.02 -13.92
CA ASN A 69 11.28 -13.94 -12.98
C ASN A 69 11.67 -12.50 -12.58
N GLN A 70 10.83 -11.48 -12.83
CA GLN A 70 11.12 -10.14 -12.31
C GLN A 70 11.08 -10.14 -10.78
N GLU A 71 12.24 -9.88 -10.16
CA GLU A 71 12.36 -9.70 -8.71
C GLU A 71 11.40 -8.60 -8.25
N ILE A 72 10.52 -8.96 -7.32
CA ILE A 72 9.66 -8.02 -6.62
C ILE A 72 10.58 -7.08 -5.84
N HIS A 73 10.73 -5.83 -6.25
CA HIS A 73 11.56 -4.86 -5.54
C HIS A 73 11.02 -4.62 -4.11
N GLU A 74 11.82 -5.02 -3.12
CA GLU A 74 11.59 -4.78 -1.68
C GLU A 74 11.80 -3.32 -1.26
#